data_AF-A0A7C3VD80-F1
#
_entry.id   AF-A0A7C3VD80-F1
#
_cell.length_a   1.000
_cell.length_b   1.000
_cell.length_c   1.000
_cell.angle_alpha   90.00
_cell.angle_beta   90.00
_cell.angle_gamma   90.00
#
_symmetry.space_group_name_H-M   'P 1'
#
loop_
_entity.id
_entity.type
_entity.pdbx_description
1 polymer ?
#
loop_
_entity_poly.entity_id
_entity_poly.type
_entity_poly.pdbx_seq_one_letter_code
_entity_poly.pdbx_strand_id
1 'polypeptide(L)'
;MKKGFTLIELLIVIAILAVLATAVITVLNPAELLKQARDSTRISDLAALNSAISLYLSDVSSPNLGSCSASTARCTASSTSGLVTRSACSVVTSTNVTGSGWVDINFTSISSGSPLPKEPIDPVNNSSYFYSYGCDNSSLKYEIDARLESSKYASTTQTDGGDTSSVYEVGNSLTL
;
A
#
# COMPACT_ATOMS: atom_id res chain seq x y z
N MET A 1 60.62 5.01 -10.64
CA MET A 1 60.44 4.02 -9.56
C MET A 1 58.98 4.07 -9.13
N LYS A 2 58.21 2.97 -9.29
CA LYS A 2 56.83 2.91 -8.79
C LYS A 2 56.89 2.46 -7.33
N LYS A 3 56.47 3.32 -6.40
CA LYS A 3 56.29 2.94 -4.99
C LYS A 3 55.10 1.97 -4.92
N GLY A 4 55.34 0.74 -4.48
CA GLY A 4 54.29 -0.26 -4.25
C GLY A 4 53.70 -0.09 -2.85
N PHE A 5 52.43 -0.48 -2.68
CA PHE A 5 51.81 -0.59 -1.37
C PHE A 5 52.50 -1.66 -0.52
N THR A 6 52.64 -1.40 0.78
CA THR A 6 53.14 -2.39 1.74
C THR A 6 52.01 -3.30 2.22
N LEU A 7 52.35 -4.53 2.62
CA LEU A 7 51.38 -5.48 3.17
C LEU A 7 50.74 -4.96 4.46
N ILE A 8 51.48 -4.21 5.29
CA ILE A 8 50.97 -3.63 6.54
C ILE A 8 49.93 -2.53 6.26
N GLU A 9 50.15 -1.71 5.23
CA GLU A 9 49.16 -0.68 4.83
C GLU A 9 47.86 -1.33 4.36
N LEU A 10 47.94 -2.39 3.55
CA LEU A 10 46.74 -3.10 3.10
C LEU A 10 45.99 -3.74 4.29
N LEU A 11 46.72 -4.30 5.25
CA LEU A 11 46.15 -4.93 6.44
C LEU A 11 45.44 -3.91 7.35
N ILE A 12 46.01 -2.73 7.54
CA ILE A 12 45.37 -1.65 8.32
C ILE A 12 44.10 -1.17 7.60
N VAL A 13 44.13 -1.04 6.27
CA VAL A 13 42.97 -0.59 5.49
C VAL A 13 41.80 -1.57 5.63
N ILE A 14 42.02 -2.88 5.48
CA ILE A 14 40.93 -3.85 5.64
C ILE A 14 40.38 -3.88 7.07
N ALA A 15 41.22 -3.66 8.09
CA ALA A 15 40.79 -3.59 9.48
C ALA A 15 39.91 -2.36 9.72
N ILE A 16 40.30 -1.19 9.20
CA ILE A 16 39.50 0.03 9.30
C ILE A 16 38.17 -0.14 8.53
N LEU A 17 38.21 -0.71 7.32
CA LEU A 17 37.00 -0.96 6.53
C LEU A 17 36.02 -1.90 7.25
N ALA A 18 36.52 -2.94 7.93
CA ALA A 18 35.68 -3.86 8.69
C ALA A 18 34.95 -3.16 9.85
N VAL A 19 35.64 -2.26 10.57
CA VAL A 19 35.04 -1.49 11.69
C VAL A 19 34.03 -0.46 11.17
N LEU A 20 34.36 0.25 10.08
CA LEU A 20 33.44 1.25 9.50
C LEU A 20 32.19 0.59 8.92
N ALA A 21 32.31 -0.59 8.30
CA ALA A 21 31.17 -1.31 7.72
C ALA A 21 30.13 -1.70 8.78
N THR A 22 30.55 -2.19 9.96
CA THR A 22 29.62 -2.56 11.03
C THR A 22 28.94 -1.33 11.64
N ALA A 23 29.69 -0.23 11.85
CA ALA A 23 29.15 1.02 12.35
C ALA A 23 28.05 1.60 11.43
N VAL A 24 28.30 1.63 10.12
CA VAL A 24 27.34 2.17 9.13
C VAL A 24 26.01 1.40 9.14
N ILE A 25 26.03 0.06 9.24
CA ILE A 25 24.82 -0.76 9.25
C ILE A 25 23.98 -0.49 10.50
N THR A 26 24.61 -0.32 11.67
CA THR A 26 23.89 -0.04 12.92
C THR A 26 23.20 1.32 12.92
N VAL A 27 23.80 2.33 12.27
CA VAL A 27 23.25 3.69 12.24
C VAL A 27 22.15 3.83 11.19
N LEU A 28 22.31 3.22 10.01
CA LEU A 28 21.38 3.41 8.90
C LEU A 28 20.11 2.56 8.95
N ASN A 29 20.09 1.47 9.73
CA ASN A 29 18.99 0.50 9.79
C ASN A 29 18.34 0.25 8.40
N PRO A 30 19.07 -0.40 7.47
CA PRO A 30 18.64 -0.54 6.08
C PRO A 30 17.30 -1.26 5.92
N ALA A 31 16.95 -2.15 6.86
CA ALA A 31 15.65 -2.80 6.88
C ALA A 31 14.51 -1.78 7.07
N GLU A 32 14.68 -0.79 7.95
CA GLU A 32 13.69 0.26 8.16
C GLU A 32 13.55 1.19 6.95
N LEU A 33 14.66 1.51 6.27
CA LEU A 33 14.60 2.29 5.03
C LEU A 33 13.82 1.58 3.92
N LEU A 34 13.99 0.26 3.79
CA LEU A 34 13.21 -0.54 2.84
C LEU A 34 11.72 -0.57 3.20
N LYS A 35 11.37 -0.67 4.49
CA LYS A 35 9.98 -0.55 4.95
C LYS A 35 9.39 0.82 4.62
N GLN A 36 10.14 1.90 4.91
CA GLN A 36 9.71 3.26 4.59
C GLN A 36 9.45 3.47 3.09
N ALA A 37 10.30 2.88 2.24
CA ALA A 37 10.12 2.95 0.79
C ALA A 37 8.83 2.23 0.36
N ARG A 38 8.57 1.02 0.86
CA ARG A 38 7.34 0.28 0.56
C ARG A 38 6.09 1.00 1.07
N ASP A 39 6.13 1.53 2.29
CA ASP A 39 5.01 2.31 2.84
C ASP A 39 4.75 3.60 2.06
N SER A 40 5.80 4.27 1.58
CA SER A 40 5.64 5.41 0.68
C SER A 40 4.91 5.03 -0.60
N THR A 41 5.18 3.83 -1.14
CA THR A 41 4.43 3.29 -2.28
C THR A 41 2.98 3.03 -1.89
N ARG A 42 2.70 2.37 -0.75
CA ARG A 42 1.34 2.10 -0.26
C ARG A 42 0.51 3.37 -0.13
N ILE A 43 1.06 4.39 0.52
CA ILE A 43 0.39 5.68 0.71
C ILE A 43 0.07 6.32 -0.64
N SER A 44 1.03 6.33 -1.57
CA SER A 44 0.82 6.89 -2.91
C SER A 44 -0.21 6.11 -3.73
N ASP A 45 -0.20 4.78 -3.64
CA ASP A 45 -1.13 3.89 -4.33
C ASP A 45 -2.57 4.12 -3.84
N LEU A 46 -2.78 4.16 -2.53
CA LEU A 46 -4.09 4.40 -1.92
C LEU A 46 -4.59 5.83 -2.22
N ALA A 47 -3.71 6.83 -2.22
CA ALA A 47 -4.07 8.20 -2.61
C ALA A 47 -4.49 8.30 -4.09
N ALA A 48 -3.81 7.59 -4.98
CA ALA A 48 -4.15 7.53 -6.40
C ALA A 48 -5.50 6.84 -6.63
N LEU A 49 -5.75 5.71 -5.95
CA LEU A 49 -7.05 5.03 -5.97
C LEU A 49 -8.16 5.91 -5.43
N ASN A 50 -7.96 6.56 -4.28
CA ASN A 50 -8.95 7.44 -3.67
C ASN A 50 -9.34 8.58 -4.61
N SER A 51 -8.35 9.18 -5.28
CA SER A 51 -8.57 10.23 -6.28
C SER A 51 -9.35 9.69 -7.49
N ALA A 52 -9.03 8.48 -7.96
CA ALA A 52 -9.73 7.84 -9.08
C ALA A 52 -11.19 7.52 -8.75
N ILE A 53 -11.48 6.99 -7.55
CA ILE A 53 -12.84 6.69 -7.10
C ILE A 53 -13.63 7.98 -6.86
N SER A 54 -13.01 9.01 -6.27
CA SER A 54 -13.65 10.32 -6.09
C SER A 54 -14.03 10.96 -7.43
N LEU A 55 -13.15 10.86 -8.44
CA LEU A 55 -13.45 11.31 -9.79
C LEU A 55 -14.59 10.49 -10.42
N TYR A 56 -14.55 9.16 -10.29
CA TYR A 56 -15.60 8.27 -10.75
C TYR A 56 -16.98 8.63 -10.17
N LEU A 57 -17.06 8.83 -8.86
CA LEU A 57 -18.30 9.21 -8.16
C LEU A 57 -18.83 10.59 -8.57
N SER A 58 -17.94 11.48 -9.02
CA SER A 58 -18.31 12.84 -9.42
C SER A 58 -18.74 12.94 -10.89
N ASP A 59 -18.19 12.11 -11.76
CA ASP A 59 -18.37 12.18 -13.21
C ASP A 59 -19.45 11.21 -13.73
N VAL A 60 -19.57 10.02 -13.14
CA VAL A 60 -20.52 8.99 -13.59
C VAL A 60 -21.90 9.27 -13.00
N SER A 61 -22.92 9.36 -13.86
CA SER A 61 -24.30 9.74 -13.47
C SER A 61 -25.05 8.70 -12.63
N SER A 62 -24.67 7.44 -12.73
CA SER A 62 -25.22 6.34 -11.93
C SER A 62 -24.06 5.44 -11.50
N PRO A 63 -23.26 5.90 -10.52
CA PRO A 63 -22.06 5.19 -10.11
C PRO A 63 -22.42 3.85 -9.48
N ASN A 64 -21.58 2.86 -9.75
CA ASN A 64 -21.64 1.52 -9.19
C ASN A 64 -20.27 1.16 -8.63
N LEU A 65 -20.19 1.02 -7.31
CA LEU A 65 -19.00 0.64 -6.56
C LEU A 65 -18.67 -0.87 -6.63
N GLY A 66 -19.50 -1.62 -7.38
CA GLY A 66 -19.35 -3.04 -7.64
C GLY A 66 -19.99 -3.92 -6.58
N SER A 67 -19.40 -5.10 -6.38
CA SER A 67 -19.90 -6.14 -5.49
C SER A 67 -19.58 -5.82 -4.02
N CYS A 68 -20.41 -4.98 -3.41
CA CYS A 68 -20.29 -4.58 -2.02
C CYS A 68 -20.93 -5.60 -1.06
N SER A 69 -20.23 -5.94 0.02
CA SER A 69 -20.73 -6.86 1.07
C SER A 69 -20.31 -6.35 2.44
N ALA A 70 -21.22 -6.25 3.40
CA ALA A 70 -20.92 -5.76 4.76
C ALA A 70 -19.93 -6.67 5.54
N SER A 71 -19.76 -7.92 5.14
CA SER A 71 -18.89 -8.89 5.84
C SER A 71 -17.63 -9.28 5.06
N THR A 72 -17.58 -8.95 3.77
CA THR A 72 -16.54 -9.43 2.87
C THR A 72 -15.94 -8.27 2.09
N ALA A 73 -14.64 -8.02 2.30
CA ALA A 73 -13.86 -7.09 1.51
C ALA A 73 -13.34 -7.77 0.24
N ARG A 74 -12.88 -6.97 -0.72
CA ARG A 74 -12.10 -7.47 -1.87
C ARG A 74 -10.63 -7.22 -1.58
N CYS A 75 -9.79 -8.25 -1.71
CA CYS A 75 -8.42 -8.20 -1.20
C CYS A 75 -7.43 -8.72 -2.23
N THR A 76 -6.22 -8.18 -2.26
CA THR A 76 -5.23 -8.55 -3.29
C THR A 76 -4.49 -9.86 -2.99
N ALA A 77 -4.41 -10.31 -1.73
CA ALA A 77 -3.69 -11.53 -1.35
C ALA A 77 -4.18 -12.29 -0.10
N SER A 78 -4.94 -11.67 0.80
CA SER A 78 -5.47 -12.35 2.00
C SER A 78 -6.90 -12.85 1.78
N SER A 79 -7.21 -14.05 2.27
CA SER A 79 -8.57 -14.61 2.26
C SER A 79 -9.27 -14.55 3.63
N THR A 80 -8.55 -14.18 4.70
CA THR A 80 -9.01 -14.38 6.08
C THR A 80 -9.53 -13.13 6.78
N SER A 81 -9.17 -11.92 6.32
CA SER A 81 -9.63 -10.66 6.94
C SER A 81 -9.37 -9.49 6.01
N GLY A 82 -10.35 -8.59 5.88
CA GLY A 82 -10.28 -7.35 5.09
C GLY A 82 -9.46 -6.23 5.72
N LEU A 83 -8.52 -6.55 6.63
CA LEU A 83 -7.77 -5.62 7.49
C LEU A 83 -8.61 -4.88 8.54
N VAL A 84 -9.82 -4.45 8.20
CA VAL A 84 -10.78 -3.76 9.07
C VAL A 84 -12.18 -4.39 8.92
N THR A 85 -13.10 -4.02 9.82
CA THR A 85 -14.49 -4.48 10.16
C THR A 85 -15.12 -5.70 9.45
N ARG A 86 -14.75 -5.99 8.21
CA ARG A 86 -15.07 -7.15 7.38
C ARG A 86 -14.21 -8.37 7.75
N SER A 87 -14.91 -9.38 8.26
CA SER A 87 -14.33 -10.66 8.74
C SER A 87 -13.86 -11.61 7.64
N ALA A 88 -14.01 -11.25 6.35
CA ALA A 88 -13.61 -12.10 5.23
C ALA A 88 -13.08 -11.29 4.05
N CYS A 89 -12.35 -11.97 3.17
CA CYS A 89 -11.87 -11.42 1.91
C CYS A 89 -12.23 -12.31 0.72
N SER A 90 -12.70 -11.70 -0.35
CA SER A 90 -12.65 -12.28 -1.69
C SER A 90 -11.31 -11.91 -2.32
N VAL A 91 -10.42 -12.89 -2.51
CA VAL A 91 -9.11 -12.64 -3.14
C VAL A 91 -9.29 -12.40 -4.63
N VAL A 92 -8.82 -11.25 -5.11
CA VAL A 92 -8.84 -10.86 -6.51
C VAL A 92 -7.46 -10.36 -6.89
N THR A 93 -6.83 -11.03 -7.87
CA THR A 93 -5.47 -10.71 -8.33
C THR A 93 -5.45 -9.88 -9.62
N SER A 94 -6.63 -9.67 -10.23
CA SER A 94 -6.79 -8.82 -11.38
C SER A 94 -6.53 -7.36 -11.00
N THR A 95 -5.81 -6.65 -11.87
CA THR A 95 -5.49 -5.22 -11.72
C THR A 95 -6.16 -4.38 -12.81
N ASN A 96 -7.17 -4.93 -13.47
CA ASN A 96 -7.87 -4.28 -14.56
C ASN A 96 -8.74 -3.13 -14.05
N VAL A 97 -8.71 -2.01 -14.75
CA VAL A 97 -9.53 -0.82 -14.44
C VAL A 97 -10.93 -0.85 -15.08
N THR A 98 -11.36 -2.03 -15.54
CA THR A 98 -12.58 -2.23 -16.34
C THR A 98 -13.74 -2.84 -15.56
N GLY A 99 -13.75 -2.71 -14.22
CA GLY A 99 -14.76 -3.37 -13.37
C GLY A 99 -14.55 -4.87 -13.22
N SER A 100 -13.30 -5.33 -13.35
CA SER A 100 -12.90 -6.71 -13.07
C SER A 100 -11.66 -6.78 -12.18
N GLY A 101 -11.23 -5.63 -11.65
CA GLY A 101 -10.14 -5.50 -10.72
C GLY A 101 -10.51 -5.94 -9.31
N TRP A 102 -9.55 -5.80 -8.40
CA TRP A 102 -9.82 -6.00 -6.98
C TRP A 102 -10.66 -4.84 -6.43
N VAL A 103 -10.51 -3.64 -6.99
CA VAL A 103 -11.51 -2.58 -6.88
C VAL A 103 -12.56 -2.80 -7.98
N ASP A 104 -13.78 -3.15 -7.59
CA ASP A 104 -14.81 -3.62 -8.54
C ASP A 104 -15.53 -2.46 -9.28
N ILE A 105 -14.74 -1.46 -9.69
CA ILE A 105 -15.20 -0.23 -10.34
C ILE A 105 -14.72 -0.21 -11.78
N ASN A 106 -15.61 0.15 -12.70
CA ASN A 106 -15.23 0.38 -14.09
C ASN A 106 -14.75 1.82 -14.30
N PHE A 107 -13.49 2.09 -13.97
CA PHE A 107 -12.89 3.42 -14.15
C PHE A 107 -12.85 3.89 -15.62
N THR A 108 -12.98 2.99 -16.61
CA THR A 108 -13.05 3.40 -18.03
C THR A 108 -14.38 4.07 -18.39
N SER A 109 -15.38 4.01 -17.52
CA SER A 109 -16.64 4.74 -17.70
C SER A 109 -16.58 6.21 -17.32
N ILE A 110 -15.46 6.66 -16.72
CA ILE A 110 -15.18 8.09 -16.54
C ILE A 110 -15.06 8.71 -17.94
N SER A 111 -15.68 9.87 -18.15
CA SER A 111 -15.77 10.58 -19.42
C SER A 111 -14.40 10.89 -20.05
N SER A 112 -13.39 11.17 -19.23
CA SER A 112 -11.99 11.39 -19.63
C SER A 112 -11.18 10.09 -19.81
N GLY A 113 -11.79 8.93 -19.59
CA GLY A 113 -11.11 7.65 -19.45
C GLY A 113 -10.54 7.41 -18.05
N SER A 114 -10.01 6.21 -17.82
CA SER A 114 -9.44 5.82 -16.52
C SER A 114 -8.21 6.66 -16.18
N PRO A 115 -8.16 7.29 -14.99
CA PRO A 115 -6.96 7.99 -14.51
C PRO A 115 -5.84 7.03 -14.09
N LEU A 116 -6.16 5.74 -13.92
CA LEU A 116 -5.21 4.70 -13.57
C LEU A 116 -4.92 3.81 -14.80
N PRO A 117 -3.65 3.50 -15.11
CA PRO A 117 -3.32 2.53 -16.16
C PRO A 117 -3.59 1.08 -15.74
N LYS A 118 -3.54 0.81 -14.43
CA LYS A 118 -3.89 -0.45 -13.76
C LYS A 118 -4.14 -0.15 -12.29
N GLU A 119 -4.84 -1.04 -11.60
CA GLU A 119 -4.95 -0.98 -10.14
C GLU A 119 -3.61 -1.36 -9.49
N PRO A 120 -3.22 -0.66 -8.41
CA PRO A 120 -1.97 -0.94 -7.72
C PRO A 120 -2.07 -2.24 -6.93
N ILE A 121 -0.91 -2.79 -6.58
CA ILE A 121 -0.75 -3.99 -5.76
C ILE A 121 0.32 -3.69 -4.71
N ASP A 122 0.10 -4.14 -3.47
CA ASP A 122 1.05 -3.98 -2.39
C ASP A 122 2.46 -4.46 -2.81
N PRO A 123 3.55 -3.74 -2.47
CA PRO A 123 4.90 -4.15 -2.88
C PRO A 123 5.33 -5.54 -2.40
N VAL A 124 4.71 -6.05 -1.32
CA VAL A 124 4.95 -7.40 -0.77
C VAL A 124 3.82 -8.37 -1.17
N ASN A 125 2.58 -7.91 -1.17
CA ASN A 125 1.36 -8.64 -1.58
C ASN A 125 1.28 -10.09 -1.08
N ASN A 126 1.15 -10.26 0.23
CA ASN A 126 0.98 -11.55 0.90
C ASN A 126 -0.16 -11.47 1.94
N SER A 127 -0.31 -12.50 2.78
CA SER A 127 -1.37 -12.56 3.80
C SER A 127 -1.28 -11.47 4.88
N SER A 128 -0.13 -10.79 5.02
CA SER A 128 0.10 -9.74 6.03
C SER A 128 0.08 -8.33 5.43
N TYR A 129 0.57 -8.18 4.20
CA TYR A 129 0.66 -6.90 3.49
C TYR A 129 -0.03 -7.04 2.14
N PHE A 130 -1.19 -6.42 2.02
CA PHE A 130 -2.08 -6.47 0.87
C PHE A 130 -2.97 -5.23 0.90
N TYR A 131 -3.64 -4.94 -0.20
CA TYR A 131 -4.69 -3.92 -0.24
C TYR A 131 -6.06 -4.55 -0.06
N SER A 132 -6.92 -3.88 0.71
CA SER A 132 -8.32 -4.24 0.87
C SER A 132 -9.22 -3.13 0.35
N TYR A 133 -10.37 -3.50 -0.20
CA TYR A 133 -11.41 -2.58 -0.64
C TYR A 133 -12.75 -3.01 -0.05
N GLY A 134 -13.35 -2.11 0.71
CA GLY A 134 -14.68 -2.21 1.27
C GLY A 134 -15.61 -1.16 0.65
N CYS A 135 -16.88 -1.51 0.43
CA CYS A 135 -17.86 -0.55 -0.09
C CYS A 135 -19.29 -0.79 0.38
N ASP A 136 -20.12 0.24 0.29
CA ASP A 136 -21.58 0.19 0.35
C ASP A 136 -22.13 0.93 -0.87
N ASN A 137 -22.69 0.18 -1.81
CA ASN A 137 -23.22 0.72 -3.06
C ASN A 137 -24.50 1.55 -2.86
N SER A 138 -25.25 1.32 -1.78
CA SER A 138 -26.49 2.06 -1.51
C SER A 138 -26.19 3.49 -1.06
N SER A 139 -25.14 3.65 -0.25
CA SER A 139 -24.70 4.94 0.28
C SER A 139 -23.55 5.56 -0.52
N LEU A 140 -23.07 4.88 -1.57
CA LEU A 140 -21.86 5.24 -2.34
C LEU A 140 -20.64 5.49 -1.45
N LYS A 141 -20.50 4.67 -0.40
CA LYS A 141 -19.39 4.75 0.55
C LYS A 141 -18.34 3.69 0.25
N TYR A 142 -17.09 4.02 0.45
CA TYR A 142 -15.98 3.08 0.29
C TYR A 142 -14.83 3.40 1.22
N GLU A 143 -14.02 2.37 1.42
CA GLU A 143 -12.78 2.37 2.18
C GLU A 143 -11.75 1.49 1.48
N ILE A 144 -10.50 1.91 1.54
CA ILE A 144 -9.34 1.20 1.02
C ILE A 144 -8.29 1.16 2.11
N ASP A 145 -7.78 -0.04 2.35
CA ASP A 145 -6.97 -0.32 3.53
C ASP A 145 -5.61 -0.92 3.16
N ALA A 146 -4.58 -0.53 3.91
CA ALA A 146 -3.26 -1.13 3.83
C ALA A 146 -2.58 -1.15 5.20
N ARG A 147 -1.82 -2.20 5.51
CA ARG A 147 -0.93 -2.19 6.69
C ARG A 147 0.41 -1.54 6.35
N LEU A 148 0.85 -0.61 7.19
CA LEU A 148 2.18 0.00 7.09
C LEU A 148 3.19 -0.76 7.94
N GLU A 149 4.43 -0.82 7.47
CA GLU A 149 5.51 -1.62 8.06
C GLU A 149 6.44 -0.82 8.98
N SER A 150 6.68 0.43 8.63
CA SER A 150 7.66 1.29 9.26
C SER A 150 7.11 1.96 10.50
N SER A 151 7.93 1.98 11.54
CA SER A 151 7.69 2.74 12.76
C SER A 151 7.47 4.24 12.50
N LYS A 152 8.02 4.77 11.40
CA LYS A 152 7.87 6.17 10.98
C LYS A 152 6.40 6.54 10.75
N TYR A 153 5.61 5.63 10.17
CA TYR A 153 4.22 5.89 9.81
C TYR A 153 3.21 5.41 10.85
N ALA A 154 3.67 4.94 12.02
CA ALA A 154 2.78 4.49 13.09
C ALA A 154 1.84 5.59 13.60
N SER A 155 2.25 6.87 13.54
CA SER A 155 1.35 8.00 13.87
C SER A 155 0.33 8.26 12.76
N THR A 156 0.68 7.98 11.50
CA THR A 156 -0.20 8.16 10.35
C THR A 156 -1.45 7.29 10.47
N THR A 157 -1.28 6.00 10.78
CA THR A 157 -2.40 5.05 10.97
C THR A 157 -3.24 5.34 12.22
N GLN A 158 -2.78 6.20 13.13
CA GLN A 158 -3.54 6.59 14.33
C GLN A 158 -4.33 7.88 14.12
N THR A 159 -4.06 8.61 13.02
CA THR A 159 -4.55 9.98 12.80
C THR A 159 -5.13 10.19 11.41
N ASP A 160 -5.29 9.13 10.63
CA ASP A 160 -5.96 9.10 9.33
C ASP A 160 -7.49 9.22 9.46
N GLY A 161 -8.03 9.06 10.67
CA GLY A 161 -9.43 9.33 10.99
C GLY A 161 -10.36 8.13 10.83
N GLY A 162 -9.79 6.93 10.60
CA GLY A 162 -10.53 5.68 10.60
C GLY A 162 -10.64 5.03 11.97
N ASP A 163 -11.12 3.79 12.00
CA ASP A 163 -11.44 3.08 13.23
C ASP A 163 -10.32 2.16 13.73
N THR A 164 -9.30 1.93 12.91
CA THR A 164 -8.25 0.95 13.19
C THR A 164 -6.85 1.54 13.18
N SER A 165 -6.34 1.87 14.37
CA SER A 165 -4.99 2.44 14.61
C SER A 165 -3.76 1.74 14.00
N SER A 166 -3.92 0.51 13.49
CA SER A 166 -2.84 -0.31 12.91
C SER A 166 -2.94 -0.48 11.39
N VAL A 167 -3.93 0.14 10.78
CA VAL A 167 -4.21 0.10 9.35
C VAL A 167 -4.22 1.54 8.84
N TYR A 168 -3.75 1.75 7.63
CA TYR A 168 -3.90 3.02 6.95
C TYR A 168 -5.18 2.99 6.13
N GLU A 169 -6.12 3.83 6.52
CA GLU A 169 -7.51 3.81 6.06
C GLU A 169 -7.76 5.03 5.15
N VAL A 170 -8.23 4.81 3.92
CA VAL A 170 -8.49 5.88 2.95
C VAL A 170 -9.83 5.67 2.25
N GLY A 171 -10.67 6.69 2.22
CA GLY A 171 -11.97 6.64 1.55
C GLY A 171 -12.87 7.80 1.94
N ASN A 172 -14.16 7.69 1.59
CA ASN A 172 -15.18 8.66 2.01
C ASN A 172 -15.97 8.18 3.24
N SER A 173 -15.67 6.99 3.76
CA SER A 173 -16.17 6.44 5.02
C SER A 173 -15.14 5.46 5.58
N LEU A 174 -14.52 5.79 6.71
CA LEU A 174 -13.38 5.05 7.27
C LEU A 174 -13.77 4.11 8.43
N THR A 175 -14.91 3.44 8.28
CA THR A 175 -15.52 2.60 9.32
C THR A 175 -16.24 1.40 8.68
N LEU A 176 -15.76 1.01 7.50
CA LEU A 176 -16.36 0.03 6.59
C LEU A 176 -15.58 -1.27 6.60
#